data_AF-A0A4R5GC55-F1
#
_entry.id   AF-A0A4R5GC55-F1
#
_cell.length_a   1.000
_cell.length_b   1.000
_cell.length_c   1.000
_cell.angle_alpha   90.00
_cell.angle_beta   90.00
_cell.angle_gamma   90.00
#
_symmetry.space_group_name_H-M   'P 1'
#
loop_
_entity.id
_entity.type
_entity.pdbx_description
1 polymer ?
#
loop_
_entity_poly.entity_id
_entity_poly.type
_entity_poly.pdbx_seq_one_letter_code
_entity_poly.pdbx_strand_id
1 'polypeptide(L)'
;MVRTGGALLAGLVLLSAPAALALPKYRLLAAQQLGYDRDDPLWQLSGKVLPCTTCHVRPQGGPPWNAFGESLRAGFRAHPQASFGDVLYGVLQANADADGDGYPDALEFFARTLPGDPKSHPDQTVAALQTAFEQAGGLSQYAPKK
;
A
#
# COMPACT_ATOMS: atom_id res chain seq x y z
N MET A 1 -53.09 -26.62 41.16
CA MET A 1 -52.63 -27.10 39.83
C MET A 1 -53.13 -26.07 38.83
N VAL A 2 -52.34 -25.28 38.11
CA VAL A 2 -51.25 -25.58 37.18
C VAL A 2 -50.33 -24.35 37.07
N ARG A 3 -49.02 -24.62 36.92
CA ARG A 3 -47.91 -23.71 36.62
C ARG A 3 -47.90 -23.32 35.14
N THR A 4 -47.44 -22.11 34.83
CA THR A 4 -46.55 -21.75 33.70
C THR A 4 -46.30 -20.23 33.80
N GLY A 5 -45.11 -19.69 34.02
CA GLY A 5 -43.82 -20.05 33.40
C GLY A 5 -43.47 -18.97 32.36
N GLY A 6 -43.24 -17.73 32.80
CA GLY A 6 -42.85 -16.62 31.92
C GLY A 6 -41.35 -16.67 31.63
N ALA A 7 -40.99 -17.09 30.42
CA ALA A 7 -39.61 -17.15 29.96
C ALA A 7 -39.09 -15.74 29.64
N LEU A 8 -38.02 -15.34 30.32
CA LEU A 8 -37.20 -14.18 29.98
C LEU A 8 -36.39 -14.50 28.71
N LEU A 9 -36.73 -13.84 27.59
CA LEU A 9 -35.89 -13.83 26.39
C LEU A 9 -34.75 -12.82 26.59
N ALA A 10 -33.60 -13.31 27.04
CA ALA A 10 -32.35 -12.57 26.99
C ALA A 10 -31.85 -12.55 25.54
N GLY A 11 -31.97 -11.41 24.87
CA GLY A 11 -31.46 -11.17 23.52
C GLY A 11 -29.94 -11.18 23.50
N LEU A 12 -29.35 -12.16 22.83
CA LEU A 12 -27.92 -12.25 22.56
C LEU A 12 -27.59 -11.27 21.41
N VAL A 13 -27.12 -10.06 21.75
CA VAL A 13 -26.52 -9.14 20.76
C VAL A 13 -25.12 -9.66 20.45
N LEU A 14 -24.99 -10.44 19.38
CA LEU A 14 -23.69 -10.79 18.79
C LEU A 14 -23.12 -9.51 18.15
N LEU A 15 -22.21 -8.83 18.88
CA LEU A 15 -21.36 -7.81 18.28
C LEU A 15 -20.44 -8.50 17.26
N SER A 16 -20.85 -8.51 15.99
CA SER A 16 -19.97 -8.82 14.87
C SER A 16 -19.01 -7.64 14.66
N ALA A 17 -18.01 -7.52 15.53
CA ALA A 17 -16.88 -6.66 15.25
C ALA A 17 -16.22 -7.19 13.95
N PRO A 18 -15.98 -6.35 12.94
CA PRO A 18 -15.27 -6.79 11.75
C PRO A 18 -13.90 -7.29 12.22
N ALA A 19 -13.59 -8.56 11.95
CA ALA A 19 -12.26 -9.08 12.17
C ALA A 19 -11.30 -8.21 11.36
N ALA A 20 -10.44 -7.45 12.05
CA ALA A 20 -9.34 -6.75 11.42
C ALA A 20 -8.43 -7.82 10.81
N LEU A 21 -8.62 -8.09 9.53
CA LEU A 21 -7.78 -9.03 8.79
C LEU A 21 -6.35 -8.46 8.82
N ALA A 22 -5.41 -9.26 9.31
CA ALA A 22 -4.01 -8.88 9.32
C ALA A 22 -3.57 -8.43 7.92
N LEU A 23 -2.72 -7.40 7.86
CA LEU A 23 -2.20 -6.90 6.59
C LEU A 23 -1.55 -8.05 5.79
N PRO A 24 -1.89 -8.21 4.50
CA PRO A 24 -1.21 -9.16 3.63
C PRO A 24 0.31 -9.01 3.68
N LYS A 25 1.05 -10.13 3.63
CA LYS A 25 2.52 -10.15 3.73
C LYS A 25 3.21 -9.15 2.78
N TYR A 26 2.71 -9.02 1.55
CA TYR A 26 3.29 -8.09 0.58
C TYR A 26 3.16 -6.63 1.01
N ARG A 27 2.08 -6.23 1.71
CA ARG A 27 1.92 -4.86 2.25
C ARG A 27 2.93 -4.58 3.35
N LEU A 28 3.19 -5.57 4.22
CA LEU A 28 4.20 -5.44 5.25
C LEU A 28 5.60 -5.25 4.65
N LEU A 29 5.93 -6.07 3.63
CA LEU A 29 7.20 -5.96 2.90
C LEU A 29 7.33 -4.60 2.20
N ALA A 30 6.28 -4.16 1.48
CA ALA A 30 6.26 -2.87 0.80
C ALA A 30 6.44 -1.71 1.79
N ALA A 31 5.71 -1.72 2.91
CA ALA A 31 5.80 -0.68 3.93
C ALA A 31 7.22 -0.56 4.48
N GLN A 32 7.87 -1.69 4.80
CA GLN A 32 9.25 -1.68 5.29
C GLN A 32 10.27 -1.25 4.22
N GLN A 33 10.08 -1.70 2.98
CA GLN A 33 10.95 -1.35 1.86
C GLN A 33 10.87 0.15 1.55
N LEU A 34 9.68 0.74 1.62
CA LEU A 34 9.43 2.16 1.37
C LEU A 34 9.65 3.05 2.60
N GLY A 35 9.93 2.45 3.77
CA GLY A 35 10.16 3.17 5.03
C GLY A 35 8.90 3.74 5.69
N TYR A 36 7.72 3.22 5.35
CA TYR A 36 6.43 3.68 5.90
C TYR A 36 6.16 3.14 7.30
N ASP A 37 7.04 2.27 7.80
CA ASP A 37 7.04 1.68 9.13
C ASP A 37 7.70 2.55 10.21
N ARG A 38 8.30 3.69 9.83
CA ARG A 38 9.17 4.49 10.72
C ARG A 38 8.43 5.49 11.60
N ASP A 39 7.25 5.95 11.17
CA ASP A 39 6.57 7.11 11.77
C ASP A 39 5.41 6.71 12.71
N ASP A 40 4.92 5.47 12.61
CA ASP A 40 3.77 4.97 13.38
C ASP A 40 4.14 3.65 14.08
N PRO A 41 4.17 3.59 15.44
CA PRO A 41 4.48 2.37 16.16
C PRO A 41 3.45 1.25 15.97
N LEU A 42 2.26 1.55 15.43
CA LEU A 42 1.17 0.62 15.13
C LEU A 42 0.95 0.46 13.62
N TRP A 43 1.95 0.78 12.79
CA TRP A 43 1.85 0.75 11.33
C TRP A 43 1.30 -0.57 10.76
N GLN A 44 1.60 -1.71 11.39
CA GLN A 44 1.11 -3.03 10.96
C GLN A 44 -0.40 -3.20 11.09
N LEU A 45 -1.04 -2.37 11.92
CA LEU A 45 -2.49 -2.34 12.14
C LEU A 45 -3.15 -1.19 11.37
N SER A 46 -2.35 -0.30 10.79
CA SER A 46 -2.83 0.90 10.12
C SER A 46 -3.23 0.60 8.68
N GLY A 47 -4.54 0.66 8.40
CA GLY A 47 -5.05 0.56 7.04
C GLY A 47 -4.54 1.66 6.10
N LYS A 48 -3.99 2.76 6.66
CA LYS A 48 -3.41 3.90 5.95
C LYS A 48 -2.01 3.63 5.42
N VAL A 49 -1.28 2.66 5.98
CA VAL A 49 0.05 2.30 5.52
C VAL A 49 -0.07 1.39 4.30
N LEU A 50 0.40 1.86 3.15
CA LEU A 50 0.29 1.18 1.85
C LEU A 50 -1.17 0.73 1.60
N PRO A 51 -2.14 1.64 1.48
CA PRO A 51 -3.53 1.26 1.24
C PRO A 51 -3.63 0.43 -0.04
N CYS A 52 -4.63 -0.45 -0.15
CA CYS A 52 -4.80 -1.26 -1.37
C CYS A 52 -4.92 -0.40 -2.64
N THR A 53 -5.40 0.84 -2.50
CA THR A 53 -5.49 1.83 -3.58
C THR A 53 -4.15 2.24 -4.16
N THR A 54 -3.02 1.90 -3.52
CA THR A 54 -1.68 2.07 -4.10
C THR A 54 -1.54 1.28 -5.41
N CYS A 55 -2.10 0.06 -5.48
CA CYS A 55 -1.96 -0.84 -6.64
C CYS A 55 -3.29 -1.26 -7.28
N HIS A 56 -4.41 -0.89 -6.66
CA HIS A 56 -5.74 -1.34 -7.05
C HIS A 56 -6.68 -0.15 -7.20
N VAL A 57 -7.67 -0.26 -8.08
CA VAL A 57 -8.75 0.74 -8.14
C VAL A 57 -9.66 0.61 -6.92
N ARG A 58 -9.82 -0.61 -6.40
CA ARG A 58 -10.73 -0.92 -5.30
C ARG A 58 -10.02 -0.78 -3.95
N PRO A 59 -10.63 -0.11 -2.95
CA PRO A 59 -10.03 0.01 -1.61
C PRO A 59 -9.92 -1.33 -0.87
N GLN A 60 -10.73 -2.33 -1.24
CA GLN A 60 -10.61 -3.71 -0.75
C GLN A 60 -9.52 -4.54 -1.46
N GLY A 61 -8.86 -3.99 -2.49
CA GLY A 61 -7.92 -4.71 -3.34
C GLY A 61 -8.58 -5.60 -4.40
N GLY A 62 -7.76 -6.42 -5.06
CA GLY A 62 -8.19 -7.25 -6.19
C GLY A 62 -8.36 -6.47 -7.49
N PRO A 63 -8.75 -7.14 -8.60
CA PRO A 63 -8.97 -6.46 -9.87
C PRO A 63 -10.15 -5.47 -9.80
N PRO A 64 -10.12 -4.37 -10.59
CA PRO A 64 -9.04 -4.00 -11.50
C PRO A 64 -7.85 -3.31 -10.80
N TRP A 65 -6.68 -3.35 -11.45
CA TRP A 65 -5.48 -2.65 -11.02
C TRP A 65 -5.48 -1.21 -11.54
N ASN A 66 -4.88 -0.29 -10.79
CA ASN A 66 -4.60 1.07 -11.28
C ASN A 66 -3.33 1.07 -12.14
N ALA A 67 -2.88 2.23 -12.60
CA ALA A 67 -1.73 2.35 -13.49
C ALA A 67 -0.46 1.74 -12.87
N PHE A 68 -0.09 2.13 -11.64
CA PHE A 68 1.03 1.54 -10.92
C PHE A 68 0.90 0.03 -10.69
N GLY A 69 -0.30 -0.43 -10.36
CA GLY A 69 -0.59 -1.86 -10.22
C GLY A 69 -0.34 -2.64 -11.51
N GLU A 70 -0.60 -2.06 -12.67
CA GLU A 70 -0.24 -2.66 -13.96
C GLU A 70 1.27 -2.69 -14.20
N SER A 71 2.03 -1.69 -13.74
CA SER A 71 3.49 -1.71 -13.75
C SER A 71 4.04 -2.90 -12.95
N LEU A 72 3.54 -3.12 -11.73
CA LEU A 72 3.92 -4.29 -10.92
C LEU A 72 3.55 -5.61 -11.61
N ARG A 73 2.36 -5.70 -12.22
CA ARG A 73 1.97 -6.90 -12.97
C ARG A 73 2.87 -7.14 -14.18
N ALA A 74 3.30 -6.10 -14.88
CA ALA A 74 4.26 -6.22 -15.97
C ALA A 74 5.59 -6.76 -15.45
N GLY A 75 6.09 -6.24 -14.32
CA GLY A 75 7.28 -6.75 -13.65
C GLY A 75 7.18 -8.24 -13.27
N PHE A 76 6.07 -8.67 -12.67
CA PHE A 76 5.85 -10.09 -12.36
C PHE A 76 5.71 -10.98 -13.60
N ARG A 77 5.13 -10.48 -14.71
CA ARG A 77 5.10 -11.22 -15.98
C ARG A 77 6.49 -11.41 -16.57
N ALA A 78 7.34 -10.39 -16.48
CA ALA A 78 8.73 -10.45 -16.94
C ALA A 78 9.60 -11.33 -16.03
N HIS A 79 9.33 -11.34 -14.72
CA HIS A 79 10.11 -12.09 -13.73
C HIS A 79 9.20 -12.92 -12.79
N PRO A 80 8.63 -14.05 -13.28
CA PRO A 80 7.63 -14.81 -12.52
C PRO A 80 8.10 -15.40 -11.18
N GLN A 81 9.42 -15.48 -10.98
CA GLN A 81 10.05 -16.04 -9.77
C GLN A 81 10.62 -14.96 -8.84
N ALA A 82 10.55 -13.68 -9.23
CA ALA A 82 11.05 -12.59 -8.41
C ALA A 82 10.19 -12.39 -7.17
N SER A 83 10.81 -11.96 -6.07
CA SER A 83 10.04 -11.56 -4.89
C SER A 83 9.26 -10.28 -5.18
N PHE A 84 8.25 -9.99 -4.36
CA PHE A 84 7.54 -8.71 -4.47
C PHE A 84 8.49 -7.51 -4.31
N GLY A 85 9.47 -7.60 -3.40
CA GLY A 85 10.40 -6.51 -3.19
C GLY A 85 11.30 -6.26 -4.39
N ASP A 86 11.76 -7.32 -5.06
CA ASP A 86 12.57 -7.22 -6.28
C ASP A 86 11.77 -6.58 -7.42
N VAL A 87 10.51 -6.99 -7.60
CA VAL A 87 9.63 -6.40 -8.62
C VAL A 87 9.33 -4.94 -8.32
N LEU A 88 8.99 -4.62 -7.05
CA LEU A 88 8.78 -3.24 -6.63
C LEU A 88 10.03 -2.38 -6.92
N TYR A 89 11.21 -2.85 -6.51
CA TYR A 89 12.45 -2.13 -6.75
C TYR A 89 12.72 -1.93 -8.25
N GLY A 90 12.53 -2.97 -9.06
CA GLY A 90 12.72 -2.89 -10.52
C GLY A 90 11.76 -1.91 -11.19
N VAL A 91 10.50 -1.86 -10.75
CA VAL A 91 9.52 -0.87 -11.24
C VAL A 91 9.95 0.55 -10.88
N LEU A 92 10.36 0.79 -9.63
CA LEU A 92 10.82 2.12 -9.20
C LEU A 92 12.12 2.53 -9.91
N GLN A 93 13.00 1.56 -10.17
CA GLN A 93 14.25 1.79 -10.91
C GLN A 93 14.02 2.21 -12.36
N ALA A 94 12.91 1.80 -12.97
CA ALA A 94 12.56 2.24 -14.32
C ALA A 94 12.27 3.74 -14.42
N ASN A 95 12.12 4.43 -13.27
CA ASN A 95 11.84 5.85 -13.17
C ASN A 95 10.65 6.27 -14.06
N ALA A 96 9.63 5.41 -14.09
CA ALA A 96 8.38 5.65 -14.79
C ALA A 96 7.50 6.61 -13.98
N ASP A 97 6.56 7.24 -14.69
CA ASP A 97 5.43 8.02 -14.17
C ASP A 97 4.19 7.25 -14.64
N ALA A 98 3.66 6.39 -13.78
CA ALA A 98 2.71 5.38 -14.21
C ALA A 98 1.34 5.98 -14.57
N ASP A 99 0.88 7.01 -13.87
CA ASP A 99 -0.40 7.66 -14.14
C ASP A 99 -0.32 8.92 -15.01
N GLY A 100 0.89 9.40 -15.31
CA GLY A 100 1.16 10.46 -16.28
C GLY A 100 0.95 11.87 -15.74
N ASP A 101 1.05 12.06 -14.42
CA ASP A 101 0.85 13.36 -13.78
C ASP A 101 2.12 14.25 -13.76
N GLY A 102 3.26 13.71 -14.23
CA GLY A 102 4.56 14.36 -14.28
C GLY A 102 5.51 14.03 -13.12
N TYR A 103 5.11 13.19 -12.17
CA TYR A 103 5.94 12.74 -11.06
C TYR A 103 6.37 11.27 -11.23
N PRO A 104 7.67 10.97 -11.18
CA PRO A 104 8.11 9.57 -11.17
C PRO A 104 7.62 8.82 -9.93
N ASP A 105 7.23 7.55 -10.10
CA ASP A 105 6.63 6.71 -9.06
C ASP A 105 7.47 6.69 -7.75
N ALA A 106 8.79 6.68 -7.87
CA ALA A 106 9.71 6.68 -6.73
C ALA A 106 9.63 7.97 -5.90
N LEU A 107 9.45 9.12 -6.57
CA LEU A 107 9.30 10.41 -5.90
C LEU A 107 7.95 10.52 -5.21
N GLU A 108 6.90 9.97 -5.82
CA GLU A 108 5.59 9.90 -5.19
C GLU A 108 5.60 9.06 -3.91
N PHE A 109 6.25 7.89 -3.93
CA PHE A 109 6.42 7.11 -2.71
C PHE A 109 7.21 7.89 -1.64
N PHE A 110 8.22 8.64 -2.04
CA PHE A 110 8.97 9.50 -1.13
C PHE A 110 8.10 10.61 -0.54
N ALA A 111 7.22 11.21 -1.34
CA ALA A 111 6.27 12.24 -0.95
C ALA A 111 5.00 11.72 -0.24
N ARG A 112 4.84 10.40 -0.09
CA ARG A 112 3.64 9.74 0.47
C ARG A 112 2.37 9.98 -0.36
N THR A 113 2.51 10.01 -1.68
CA THR A 113 1.41 10.09 -2.64
C THR A 113 1.19 8.74 -3.36
N LEU A 114 0.29 8.66 -4.34
CA LEU A 114 -0.20 7.40 -4.90
C LEU A 114 0.10 7.35 -6.41
N PRO A 115 1.07 6.54 -6.86
CA PRO A 115 1.55 6.55 -8.25
C PRO A 115 0.62 5.96 -9.30
N GLY A 116 -0.63 5.69 -8.92
CA GLY A 116 -1.65 5.22 -9.84
C GLY A 116 -2.91 6.07 -9.79
N ASP A 117 -2.84 7.26 -9.18
CA ASP A 117 -3.91 8.23 -9.08
C ASP A 117 -3.37 9.65 -9.38
N PRO A 118 -3.63 10.20 -10.58
CA PRO A 118 -3.05 11.48 -11.02
C PRO A 118 -3.61 12.70 -10.25
N LYS A 119 -4.52 12.48 -9.30
CA LYS A 119 -5.01 13.50 -8.37
C LYS A 119 -4.27 13.48 -7.02
N SER A 120 -3.47 12.46 -6.80
CA SER A 120 -2.67 12.28 -5.60
C SER A 120 -1.21 12.53 -5.98
N HIS A 121 -0.86 13.81 -6.13
CA HIS A 121 0.48 14.23 -6.54
C HIS A 121 1.14 15.10 -5.47
N PRO A 122 2.49 15.20 -5.44
CA PRO A 122 3.19 16.06 -4.49
C PRO A 122 2.88 17.55 -4.69
N ASP A 123 2.89 18.32 -3.60
CA ASP A 123 2.78 19.79 -3.67
C ASP A 123 4.09 20.47 -4.12
N GLN A 124 5.22 19.77 -3.95
CA GLN A 124 6.55 20.27 -4.30
C GLN A 124 6.83 20.07 -5.78
N THR A 125 7.72 20.89 -6.33
CA THR A 125 8.21 20.67 -7.71
C THR A 125 9.04 19.39 -7.78
N VAL A 126 9.00 18.73 -8.93
CA VAL A 126 9.81 17.52 -9.20
C VAL A 126 11.30 17.75 -8.88
N ALA A 127 11.86 18.91 -9.25
CA ALA A 127 13.27 19.22 -9.00
C ALA A 127 13.62 19.33 -7.50
N ALA A 128 12.75 19.95 -6.70
CA ALA A 128 12.94 20.05 -5.25
C ALA A 128 12.80 18.66 -4.60
N LEU A 129 11.79 17.91 -5.01
CA LEU A 129 11.52 16.57 -4.50
C LEU A 129 12.62 15.57 -4.85
N GLN A 130 13.14 15.61 -6.08
CA GLN A 130 14.30 14.82 -6.51
C GLN A 130 15.52 15.13 -5.64
N THR A 131 15.80 16.42 -5.40
CA THR A 131 16.93 16.81 -4.55
C THR A 131 16.81 16.24 -3.15
N ALA A 132 15.63 16.35 -2.54
CA ALA A 132 15.36 15.79 -1.22
C ALA A 132 15.43 14.25 -1.21
N PHE A 133 14.94 13.60 -2.26
CA PHE A 133 14.99 12.16 -2.43
C PHE A 133 16.43 11.65 -2.48
N GLU A 134 17.30 12.28 -3.29
CA GLU A 134 18.72 11.91 -3.36
C GLU A 134 19.45 12.14 -2.04
N GLN A 135 19.16 13.24 -1.34
CA GLN A 135 19.72 13.51 -0.01
C GLN A 135 19.31 12.45 1.03
N ALA A 136 18.12 11.86 0.89
CA ALA A 136 17.64 10.76 1.72
C ALA A 136 18.20 9.39 1.33
N GLY A 137 19.12 9.32 0.35
CA GLY A 137 19.73 8.09 -0.14
C GLY A 137 19.17 7.60 -1.49
N GLY A 138 18.30 8.38 -2.12
CA GLY A 138 17.75 8.12 -3.46
C GLY A 138 17.10 6.74 -3.54
N LEU A 139 17.15 6.14 -4.73
CA LEU A 139 16.56 4.81 -4.97
C LEU A 139 17.18 3.71 -4.08
N SER A 140 18.44 3.87 -3.63
CA SER A 140 19.11 2.85 -2.81
C SER A 140 18.39 2.55 -1.49
N GLN A 141 17.65 3.53 -0.96
CA GLN A 141 16.87 3.37 0.27
C GLN A 141 15.71 2.37 0.12
N TYR A 142 15.28 2.10 -1.12
CA TYR A 142 14.22 1.15 -1.46
C TYR A 142 14.74 -0.21 -1.93
N ALA A 143 16.06 -0.45 -1.86
CA ALA A 143 16.61 -1.74 -2.22
C ALA A 143 16.02 -2.86 -1.32
N PRO A 144 15.66 -4.03 -1.88
CA PRO A 144 15.17 -5.15 -1.09
C PRO A 144 16.22 -5.57 -0.04
N LYS A 145 15.78 -5.78 1.19
CA LYS A 145 16.65 -6.33 2.25
C LYS A 145 16.85 -7.83 1.99
N LYS A 146 18.10 -8.29 2.04
CA LYS A 146 18.47 -9.70 1.90
C LYS A 146 18.09 -10.50 3.14
#